data_AF-A0A7V6H248-F1
#
_entry.id   AF-A0A7V6H248-F1
#
_cell.length_a   1.000
_cell.length_b   1.000
_cell.length_c   1.000
_cell.angle_alpha   90.00
_cell.angle_beta   90.00
_cell.angle_gamma   90.00
#
_symmetry.space_group_name_H-M   'P 1'
#
loop_
_entity.id
_entity.type
_entity.pdbx_description
1 polymer ?
#
loop_
_entity_poly.entity_id
_entity_poly.type
_entity_poly.pdbx_seq_one_letter_code
_entity_poly.pdbx_strand_id
1 'polypeptide(L)'
;INHFATWQAIVAERAFLRTMEGGCQIPLACYTSVVEGRFRMDAMVASLDGTKLIKDSFECNPEEASEEAIMLAQRMLENGAEEILNIIRGNE
;
A
#
# COMPACT_ATOMS: atom_id res chain seq x y z
N ILE A 1 7.75 -21.98 -13.34
CA ILE A 1 8.04 -21.89 -11.88
C ILE A 1 7.17 -20.75 -11.35
N ASN A 2 6.14 -21.06 -10.57
CA ASN A 2 5.31 -20.05 -9.90
C ASN A 2 5.22 -20.43 -8.42
N HIS A 3 5.27 -19.45 -7.53
CA HIS A 3 5.03 -19.65 -6.12
C HIS A 3 3.72 -18.92 -5.77
N PHE A 4 2.66 -19.70 -5.56
CA PHE A 4 1.29 -19.18 -5.53
C PHE A 4 1.07 -18.13 -4.44
N ALA A 5 1.59 -18.38 -3.23
CA ALA A 5 1.47 -17.43 -2.13
C ALA A 5 2.17 -16.09 -2.43
N THR A 6 3.36 -16.11 -3.03
CA THR A 6 4.07 -14.88 -3.45
C THR A 6 3.29 -14.15 -4.53
N TRP A 7 2.72 -14.89 -5.49
CA TRP A 7 1.92 -14.29 -6.54
C TRP A 7 0.70 -13.55 -5.98
N GLN A 8 -0.06 -14.17 -5.06
CA GLN A 8 -1.21 -13.51 -4.42
C GLN A 8 -0.80 -12.26 -3.63
N ALA A 9 0.27 -12.35 -2.84
CA ALA A 9 0.78 -11.21 -2.07
C ALA A 9 1.13 -10.02 -2.98
N ILE A 10 1.87 -10.29 -4.07
CA ILE A 10 2.26 -9.27 -5.05
C ILE A 10 1.04 -8.69 -5.79
N VAL A 11 0.02 -9.49 -6.08
CA VAL A 11 -1.22 -8.97 -6.69
C VAL A 11 -1.90 -7.95 -5.77
N ALA A 12 -1.98 -8.25 -4.46
CA ALA A 12 -2.53 -7.32 -3.48
C ALA A 12 -1.68 -6.04 -3.35
N GLU A 13 -0.35 -6.17 -3.20
CA GLU A 13 0.57 -5.01 -3.14
C GLU A 13 0.43 -4.12 -4.38
N ARG A 14 0.34 -4.72 -5.57
CA ARG A 14 0.15 -3.97 -6.81
C ARG A 14 -1.22 -3.31 -6.90
N ALA A 15 -2.27 -3.89 -6.30
CA ALA A 15 -3.58 -3.26 -6.21
C ALA A 15 -3.50 -2.00 -5.34
N PHE A 16 -2.87 -2.09 -4.17
CA PHE A 16 -2.59 -0.93 -3.31
C PHE A 16 -1.80 0.16 -4.05
N LEU A 17 -0.65 -0.18 -4.64
CA LEU A 17 0.21 0.80 -5.33
C LEU A 17 -0.49 1.51 -6.51
N ARG A 18 -1.34 0.79 -7.24
CA ARG A 18 -2.13 1.36 -8.34
C ARG A 18 -3.17 2.34 -7.83
N THR A 19 -3.89 2.00 -6.75
CA THR A 19 -4.89 2.88 -6.15
C THR A 19 -4.26 4.15 -5.56
N MET A 20 -3.05 4.04 -5.00
CA MET A 20 -2.28 5.19 -4.52
C MET A 20 -1.71 6.04 -5.65
N GLU A 21 -1.80 5.59 -6.92
CA GLU A 21 -1.22 6.25 -8.10
C GLU A 21 0.27 6.64 -7.87
N GLY A 22 1.01 5.77 -7.19
CA GLY A 22 2.40 6.01 -6.82
C GLY A 22 3.35 5.78 -8.00
N GLY A 23 4.09 6.81 -8.41
CA GLY A 23 5.22 6.69 -9.34
C GLY A 23 6.52 6.27 -8.63
N CYS A 24 7.60 5.98 -9.38
CA CYS A 24 8.90 5.58 -8.82
C CYS A 24 9.53 6.58 -7.84
N GLN A 25 9.11 7.84 -7.87
CA GLN A 25 9.64 8.93 -7.04
C GLN A 25 8.80 9.19 -5.78
N ILE A 26 7.73 8.41 -5.57
CA ILE A 26 6.86 8.58 -4.41
C ILE A 26 7.39 7.73 -3.24
N PRO A 27 7.62 8.32 -2.05
CA PRO A 27 8.00 7.61 -0.82
C PRO A 27 6.82 6.82 -0.23
N LEU A 28 6.43 5.79 -0.96
CA LEU A 28 5.34 4.85 -0.68
C LEU A 28 5.94 3.45 -0.51
N ALA A 29 5.45 2.69 0.46
CA ALA A 29 5.80 1.29 0.62
C ALA A 29 4.59 0.46 1.06
N CYS A 30 4.57 -0.80 0.63
CA CYS A 30 3.67 -1.82 1.14
C CYS A 30 4.39 -3.16 1.15
N TYR A 31 4.05 -4.01 2.12
CA TYR A 31 4.59 -5.36 2.22
C TYR A 31 3.54 -6.31 2.77
N THR A 32 3.35 -7.42 2.07
CA THR A 32 2.40 -8.48 2.46
C THR A 32 3.14 -9.72 2.93
N SER A 33 2.80 -10.18 4.12
CA SER A 33 3.32 -11.40 4.73
C SER A 33 2.21 -12.41 4.99
N VAL A 34 2.58 -13.69 5.11
CA VAL A 34 1.65 -14.75 5.51
C VAL A 34 1.88 -15.07 6.98
N VAL A 35 0.87 -14.86 7.82
CA VAL A 35 0.91 -15.11 9.26
C VAL A 35 -0.24 -16.05 9.60
N GLU A 36 0.08 -17.26 10.06
CA GLU A 36 -0.92 -18.27 10.46
C GLU A 36 -1.99 -18.57 9.38
N GLY A 37 -1.60 -18.50 8.11
CA GLY A 37 -2.50 -18.73 6.97
C GLY A 37 -3.34 -17.51 6.56
N ARG A 38 -3.22 -16.39 7.26
CA ARG A 38 -3.79 -15.10 6.84
C ARG A 38 -2.74 -14.24 6.16
N PHE A 39 -3.20 -13.34 5.30
CA PHE A 39 -2.35 -12.28 4.76
C PHE A 39 -2.41 -11.08 5.68
N ARG A 40 -1.24 -10.51 5.96
CA ARG A 40 -1.09 -9.22 6.63
C ARG A 40 -0.35 -8.28 5.70
N MET A 41 -0.95 -7.15 5.37
CA MET A 41 -0.28 -6.09 4.63
C MET A 41 0.00 -4.91 5.58
N ASP A 42 1.24 -4.46 5.62
CA ASP A 42 1.64 -3.21 6.26
C ASP A 42 2.02 -2.20 5.15
N ALA A 43 1.52 -0.98 5.25
CA ALA A 43 1.76 0.07 4.26
C ALA A 43 2.13 1.41 4.89
N MET A 44 2.85 2.25 4.13
CA MET A 44 3.23 3.59 4.56
C MET A 44 3.39 4.60 3.41
N VAL A 45 3.14 5.87 3.74
CA VAL A 45 3.46 7.04 2.92
C VAL A 45 4.21 8.05 3.78
N ALA A 46 5.32 8.58 3.29
CA ALA A 46 6.11 9.60 3.99
C ALA A 46 6.20 10.90 3.18
N SER A 47 6.42 12.04 3.84
CA SER A 47 6.87 13.25 3.13
C SER A 47 8.35 13.14 2.73
N LEU A 48 8.78 13.94 1.74
CA LEU A 48 10.17 13.92 1.25
C LEU A 48 11.20 14.29 2.33
N ASP A 49 10.81 15.15 3.28
CA ASP A 49 11.63 15.53 4.44
C ASP A 49 11.48 14.56 5.63
N GLY A 50 10.61 13.55 5.52
CA GLY A 50 10.34 12.55 6.56
C GLY A 50 9.55 13.06 7.77
N THR A 51 9.07 14.31 7.77
CA THR A 51 8.35 14.90 8.92
C THR A 51 6.93 14.40 9.09
N LYS A 52 6.28 14.00 7.98
CA LYS A 52 4.97 13.34 7.96
C LYS A 52 5.14 11.88 7.58
N LEU A 53 4.46 11.01 8.30
CA LEU A 53 4.45 9.57 8.06
C LEU A 53 3.07 9.01 8.38
N ILE A 54 2.42 8.43 7.38
CA ILE A 54 1.14 7.75 7.50
C ILE A 54 1.41 6.26 7.36
N LYS A 55 0.89 5.48 8.28
CA LYS A 55 1.00 4.03 8.30
C LYS A 55 -0.34 3.42 8.55
N ASP A 56 -0.60 2.30 7.90
CA ASP A 56 -1.80 1.52 8.11
C ASP A 56 -1.56 0.06 7.72
N SER A 57 -2.44 -0.83 8.15
CA SER A 57 -2.36 -2.26 7.90
C SER A 57 -3.73 -2.92 7.89
N PHE A 58 -3.80 -4.14 7.33
CA PHE A 58 -4.95 -5.03 7.51
C PHE A 58 -4.49 -6.49 7.60
N GLU A 59 -5.39 -7.35 8.09
CA GLU A 59 -5.26 -8.80 8.01
C GLU A 59 -6.54 -9.40 7.41
N CYS A 60 -6.40 -10.32 6.47
CA CYS A 60 -7.54 -10.95 5.79
C CYS A 60 -7.18 -12.35 5.25
N ASN A 61 -8.15 -13.01 4.60
CA ASN A 61 -7.86 -14.22 3.84
C ASN A 61 -7.14 -13.86 2.51
N PRO A 62 -6.27 -14.74 1.98
CA PRO A 62 -5.56 -14.47 0.72
C PRO A 62 -6.46 -14.11 -0.48
N GLU A 63 -7.70 -14.61 -0.49
CA GLU A 63 -8.69 -14.36 -1.54
C GLU A 63 -9.22 -12.92 -1.52
N GLU A 64 -9.25 -12.28 -0.34
CA GLU A 64 -9.79 -10.93 -0.12
C GLU A 64 -8.70 -9.84 -0.24
N ALA A 65 -7.42 -10.25 -0.22
CA ALA A 65 -6.29 -9.35 -0.04
C ALA A 65 -6.20 -8.20 -1.06
N SER A 66 -6.65 -8.40 -2.29
CA SER A 66 -6.63 -7.34 -3.30
C SER A 66 -7.70 -6.28 -3.07
N GLU A 67 -8.88 -6.68 -2.59
CA GLU A 67 -9.96 -5.75 -2.25
C GLU A 67 -9.62 -4.95 -0.99
N GLU A 68 -9.13 -5.64 0.04
CA GLU A 68 -8.63 -5.01 1.27
C GLU A 68 -7.46 -4.05 1.01
N ALA A 69 -6.56 -4.37 0.07
CA ALA A 69 -5.49 -3.49 -0.37
C ALA A 69 -5.99 -2.20 -1.02
N ILE A 70 -7.09 -2.25 -1.78
CA ILE A 70 -7.72 -1.06 -2.37
C ILE A 70 -8.37 -0.21 -1.28
N MET A 71 -9.08 -0.83 -0.34
CA MET A 71 -9.70 -0.14 0.79
C MET A 71 -8.65 0.50 1.73
N LEU A 72 -7.52 -0.19 1.97
CA LEU A 72 -6.39 0.35 2.71
C LEU A 72 -5.84 1.61 2.04
N ALA A 73 -5.61 1.57 0.73
CA ALA A 73 -5.14 2.73 -0.04
C ALA A 73 -6.11 3.91 0.08
N GLN A 74 -7.41 3.69 -0.12
CA GLN A 74 -8.44 4.73 0.01
C GLN A 74 -8.45 5.34 1.42
N ARG A 75 -8.43 4.49 2.45
CA ARG A 75 -8.37 4.95 3.85
C ARG A 75 -7.11 5.77 4.14
N MET A 76 -5.97 5.37 3.59
CA MET A 76 -4.73 6.14 3.75
C MET A 76 -4.79 7.49 3.02
N LEU A 77 -5.38 7.56 1.82
CA LEU A 77 -5.59 8.80 1.08
C LEU A 77 -6.44 9.78 1.89
N GLU A 78 -7.58 9.31 2.41
CA GLU A 78 -8.48 10.08 3.27
C GLU A 78 -7.82 10.55 4.58
N ASN A 79 -6.89 9.75 5.11
CA ASN A 79 -6.13 10.07 6.33
C ASN A 79 -4.89 10.96 6.07
N GLY A 80 -4.84 11.64 4.92
CA GLY A 80 -3.85 12.68 4.63
C GLY A 80 -2.70 12.23 3.72
N ALA A 81 -2.71 11.00 3.20
CA ALA A 81 -1.70 10.59 2.22
C ALA A 81 -1.88 11.37 0.91
N GLU A 82 -3.11 11.73 0.56
CA GLU A 82 -3.40 12.54 -0.63
C GLU A 82 -2.67 13.90 -0.59
N GLU A 83 -2.61 14.57 0.56
CA GLU A 83 -1.87 15.83 0.71
C GLU A 83 -0.38 15.66 0.41
N ILE A 84 0.22 14.59 0.94
CA ILE A 84 1.64 14.28 0.75
C ILE A 84 1.90 14.00 -0.74
N LEU A 85 1.06 13.19 -1.37
CA LEU A 85 1.19 12.83 -2.79
C LEU A 85 1.03 14.06 -3.69
N ASN A 86 0.07 14.94 -3.41
CA ASN A 86 -0.17 16.15 -4.20
C ASN A 86 1.00 17.14 -4.12
N ILE A 87 1.63 17.30 -2.96
CA ILE A 87 2.84 18.14 -2.83
C ILE A 87 3.97 17.60 -3.72
N ILE A 88 4.13 16.28 -3.80
CA ILE A 88 5.20 15.67 -4.59
C ILE A 88 4.90 15.76 -6.09
N ARG A 89 3.65 15.54 -6.50
CA ARG A 89 3.20 15.65 -7.91
C ARG A 89 3.18 17.10 -8.42
N GLY A 90 2.85 18.07 -7.57
CA GLY A 90 2.74 19.49 -7.95
C GLY A 90 4.07 20.24 -8.05
N ASN A 91 5.19 19.59 -7.75
CA ASN A 91 6.54 20.15 -7.89
C ASN A 91 7.19 19.83 -9.26
N GLU A 92 6.38 19.45 -10.27
CA GLU A 92 6.79 19.28 -11.68
C GLU A 92 6.68 20.58 -12.49
#